data_AF-A0A8J7B5D4-F1
#
_entry.id   AF-A0A8J7B5D4-F1
#
_cell.length_a   1.000
_cell.length_b   1.000
_cell.length_c   1.000
_cell.angle_alpha   90.00
_cell.angle_beta   90.00
_cell.angle_gamma   90.00
#
_symmetry.space_group_name_H-M   'P 1'
#
loop_
_entity.id
_entity.type
_entity.pdbx_description
1 polymer ?
#
loop_
_entity_poly.entity_id
_entity_poly.type
_entity_poly.pdbx_seq_one_letter_code
_entity_poly.pdbx_strand_id
1 'polypeptide(L)' 'MTDHSALIQINPDPRIVTTLVIGTEDNVKAHILRQHTLGVAEASAWSKPIPVPHCPDKVMCVLKRIML' A
#
# COMPACT_ATOMS: atom_id res chain seq x y z
N MET A 1 30.55 -15.42 -12.84
CA MET A 1 30.14 -15.16 -11.45
C MET A 1 29.23 -13.96 -11.47
N THR A 2 27.92 -14.19 -11.46
CA THR A 2 26.93 -13.11 -11.43
C THR A 2 26.84 -12.63 -9.98
N ASP A 3 27.18 -11.37 -9.77
CA ASP A 3 27.15 -10.73 -8.46
C ASP A 3 25.68 -10.57 -8.04
N HIS A 4 25.24 -11.39 -7.09
CA HIS A 4 23.90 -11.36 -6.50
C HIS A 4 23.77 -10.27 -5.41
N SER A 5 24.80 -9.46 -5.23
CA SER A 5 24.81 -8.40 -4.23
C SER A 5 23.94 -7.22 -4.70
N ALA A 6 22.92 -6.90 -3.89
CA ALA A 6 22.13 -5.67 -3.92
C ALA A 6 20.73 -5.67 -4.59
N LEU A 7 19.99 -6.78 -4.54
CA LEU A 7 18.51 -6.71 -4.53
C LEU A 7 17.91 -6.56 -3.11
N ILE A 8 18.73 -6.25 -2.11
CA ILE A 8 18.20 -5.85 -0.80
C ILE A 8 17.88 -4.37 -0.92
N GLN A 9 16.70 -4.06 -1.47
CA GLN A 9 16.09 -2.77 -1.27
C GLN A 9 15.69 -2.69 0.21
N ILE A 10 16.64 -2.30 1.05
CA ILE A 10 16.39 -2.05 2.47
C ILE A 10 15.30 -1.00 2.50
N ASN A 11 14.15 -1.37 3.06
CA ASN A 11 13.09 -0.42 3.34
C ASN A 11 13.71 0.70 4.19
N PRO A 12 13.83 1.93 3.67
CA PRO A 12 14.68 2.97 4.27
C PRO A 12 14.21 3.36 5.68
N ASP A 13 12.96 3.05 6.02
CA ASP A 13 12.45 3.10 7.38
C ASP A 13 11.78 1.75 7.72
N PRO A 14 12.32 0.94 8.66
CA PRO A 14 11.72 -0.33 9.05
C PRO A 14 10.35 -0.17 9.71
N ARG A 15 9.97 1.03 10.12
CA ARG A 15 8.64 1.35 10.66
C ARG A 15 7.60 1.52 9.58
N ILE A 16 7.98 1.75 8.32
CA ILE A 16 7.02 1.97 7.23
C ILE A 16 6.74 0.64 6.53
N VAL A 17 5.52 0.14 6.57
CA VAL A 17 5.09 -1.02 5.80
C VAL A 17 4.36 -0.56 4.55
N THR A 18 4.78 -1.07 3.39
CA THR A 18 4.04 -0.90 2.14
C THR A 18 3.11 -2.10 1.95
N THR A 19 1.82 -1.84 1.79
CA THR A 19 0.75 -2.82 1.66
C THR A 19 0.01 -2.65 0.35
N LEU A 20 -0.44 -3.76 -0.25
CA LEU A 20 -1.38 -3.75 -1.37
C LEU A 20 -2.78 -4.04 -0.84
N VAL A 21 -3.68 -3.09 -0.98
CA VAL A 21 -5.07 -3.20 -0.54
C VAL A 21 -5.96 -3.49 -1.74
N ILE A 22 -6.74 -4.56 -1.69
CA ILE A 22 -7.65 -4.98 -2.76
C ILE A 22 -9.07 -5.10 -2.20
N GLY A 23 -10.06 -4.55 -2.90
CA GLY A 23 -11.45 -4.57 -2.47
C GLY A 23 -12.38 -3.91 -3.47
N THR A 24 -13.65 -3.72 -3.10
CA THR A 24 -14.52 -2.77 -3.83
C THR A 24 -13.98 -1.35 -3.66
N GLU A 25 -14.34 -0.44 -4.56
CA GLU A 25 -13.88 0.95 -4.48
C GLU A 25 -14.21 1.60 -3.13
N ASP A 26 -15.44 1.40 -2.63
CA ASP A 26 -15.87 1.92 -1.33
C ASP A 26 -15.09 1.32 -0.17
N ASN A 27 -14.84 0.01 -0.19
CA ASN A 27 -14.10 -0.65 0.90
C ASN A 27 -12.63 -0.21 0.92
N VAL A 28 -12.01 0.00 -0.24
CA VAL A 28 -10.63 0.50 -0.34
C VAL A 28 -10.57 1.94 0.18
N LYS A 29 -11.50 2.82 -0.24
CA LYS A 29 -11.57 4.20 0.26
C LYS A 29 -11.80 4.25 1.77
N ALA A 30 -12.74 3.46 2.29
CA ALA A 30 -13.03 3.37 3.72
C ALA A 30 -11.82 2.86 4.52
N HIS A 31 -11.09 1.87 3.97
CA HIS A 31 -9.86 1.38 4.59
C HIS A 31 -8.79 2.48 4.65
N ILE A 32 -8.49 3.16 3.53
CA ILE A 32 -7.51 4.25 3.47
C ILE A 32 -7.87 5.35 4.48
N LEU A 33 -9.13 5.78 4.49
CA LEU A 33 -9.61 6.79 5.44
C LEU A 33 -9.36 6.36 6.88
N ARG A 34 -9.66 5.10 7.23
CA ARG A 34 -9.40 4.57 8.57
C ARG A 34 -7.91 4.60 8.93
N GLN A 35 -7.02 4.23 8.02
CA GLN A 35 -5.57 4.27 8.27
C GLN A 35 -5.07 5.70 8.49
N HIS A 36 -5.61 6.65 7.71
CA HIS A 36 -5.33 8.07 7.89
C HIS A 36 -5.86 8.61 9.23
N THR A 37 -7.11 8.31 9.58
CA THR A 37 -7.72 8.74 10.86
C THR A 37 -6.98 8.16 12.08
N LEU A 38 -6.41 6.95 11.97
CA LEU A 38 -5.59 6.35 13.02
C LEU A 38 -4.18 6.97 13.12
N GLY A 39 -3.82 7.90 12.25
CA GLY A 39 -2.50 8.54 12.24
C GLY A 39 -1.37 7.63 11.78
N VAL A 40 -1.69 6.47 11.20
CA VAL A 40 -0.69 5.51 10.71
C VAL A 40 -0.41 5.67 9.21
N ALA A 41 -1.12 6.56 8.50
CA ALA A 41 -0.84 6.87 7.09
C ALA A 41 -1.11 8.35 6.80
N GLU A 42 -0.15 9.05 6.18
CA GLU A 42 -0.31 10.44 5.74
C GLU A 42 -1.15 10.54 4.46
N ALA A 43 -1.66 11.75 4.14
CA ALA A 43 -2.51 11.98 2.96
C ALA A 43 -1.84 11.61 1.60
N SER A 44 -0.51 11.63 1.54
CA SER A 44 0.30 11.25 0.37
C SER A 44 0.72 9.78 0.37
N ALA A 45 0.31 9.01 1.38
CA ALA A 45 0.83 7.67 1.62
C ALA A 45 0.17 6.57 0.77
N TRP A 46 -0.74 6.91 -0.15
CA TRP A 46 -1.42 5.93 -0.99
C TRP A 46 -1.44 6.31 -2.48
N SER A 47 -1.47 5.29 -3.33
CA SER A 47 -1.69 5.47 -4.77
C SER A 47 -3.16 5.68 -5.09
N LYS A 48 -3.46 6.22 -6.27
CA LYS A 48 -4.83 6.17 -6.80
C LYS A 48 -5.28 4.70 -6.92
N PRO A 49 -6.53 4.35 -6.56
CA PRO A 49 -7.07 3.03 -6.84
C PRO A 49 -7.12 2.76 -8.35
N ILE A 50 -6.70 1.58 -8.76
CA ILE A 50 -6.75 1.11 -10.15
C ILE A 50 -7.52 -0.20 -10.25
N PRO A 51 -8.19 -0.50 -11.37
CA PRO A 51 -8.90 -1.77 -11.55
C PRO A 51 -7.95 -2.97 -11.39
N VAL A 52 -8.44 -4.04 -10.75
CA VAL A 52 -7.71 -5.31 -10.69
C VAL A 52 -7.93 -6.07 -12.01
N PRO A 53 -6.85 -6.49 -12.71
CA PRO A 53 -6.98 -7.28 -13.93
C PRO A 53 -7.80 -8.55 -13.70
N HIS A 54 -8.75 -8.82 -14.60
CA HIS A 54 -9.60 -10.02 -14.57
C HIS A 54 -10.45 -10.20 -13.30
N CYS A 55 -10.60 -9.15 -12.47
CA CYS A 55 -11.44 -9.20 -11.27
C CYS A 55 -12.43 -8.02 -11.30
N PRO A 56 -13.62 -8.20 -11.91
CA PRO A 56 -14.60 -7.14 -12.00
C PRO A 56 -15.01 -6.63 -10.61
N ASP A 57 -15.35 -5.35 -10.55
CA ASP A 57 -15.77 -4.64 -9.32
C ASP A 57 -14.72 -4.56 -8.21
N LYS A 58 -13.46 -4.94 -8.50
CA LYS A 58 -12.34 -4.80 -7.58
C LYS A 58 -11.33 -3.76 -8.07
N VAL A 59 -10.84 -2.99 -7.11
CA VAL A 59 -9.73 -2.06 -7.28
C VAL A 59 -8.61 -2.43 -6.33
N MET A 60 -7.40 -2.03 -6.69
CA MET A 60 -6.21 -2.14 -5.86
C MET A 60 -5.53 -0.80 -5.65
N CYS A 61 -4.91 -0.64 -4.49
CA CYS A 61 -4.19 0.57 -4.09
C CYS A 61 -2.95 0.17 -3.29
N VAL A 62 -1.82 0.82 -3.57
CA VAL A 62 -0.64 0.73 -2.72
C VAL A 62 -0.79 1.72 -1.57
N LEU A 63 -0.64 1.26 -0.35
CA LEU A 63 -0.70 2.06 0.87
C LEU A 63 0.57 1.86 1.69
N LYS A 64 1.25 2.96 2.00
CA LYS A 64 2.33 3.02 2.99
C LYS A 64 1.73 3.39 4.35
N ARG A 65 2.09 2.63 5.38
CA ARG A 65 1.64 2.90 6.75
C ARG A 65 2.75 2.68 7.76
N ILE A 66 2.66 3.35 8.90
CA ILE A 66 3.53 3.13 10.05
C ILE A 66 3.06 1.85 10.79
N MET A 67 4.03 1.03 11.17
CA MET A 67 3.89 -0.11 12.05
C MET A 67 3.99 0.42 13.48
N LEU A 68 2.92 0.23 14.26
CA LEU A 68 2.88 0.57 15.68
C LEU A 68 3.53 -0.54 16.52
#